data_AF-A0A438HEY2-F1
#
_entry.id   AF-A0A438HEY2-F1
#
_cell.length_a   1.000
_cell.length_b   1.000
_cell.length_c   1.000
_cell.angle_alpha   90.00
_cell.angle_beta   90.00
_cell.angle_gamma   90.00
#
_symmetry.space_group_name_H-M   'P 1'
#
loop_
_entity.id
_entity.type
_entity.pdbx_description
1 polymer ?
#
loop_
_entity_poly.entity_id
_entity_poly.type
_entity_poly.pdbx_seq_one_letter_code
_entity_poly.pdbx_strand_id
1 'polypeptide(L)'
;MWGQNSGQGGCNLNFLRDFNDWELDMVGDLLHVLRGHRPSLEEDSVIWRQGRNGQFRIKKAYSLLTNPNDTGFPSRSIWVARVPTKVTFFAWEATWGKMLTLDRLQRRGVQLPNCCFLCGCKEENVNHILIHCTVVRAL
;
A
#
# COMPACT_ATOMS: atom_id res chain seq x y z
N MET A 1 1.95 -18.90 24.64
CA MET A 1 1.03 -19.37 25.70
C MET A 1 1.18 -18.44 26.88
N TRP A 2 0.19 -17.59 27.15
CA TRP A 2 0.21 -16.70 28.31
C TRP A 2 -0.18 -17.51 29.55
N GLY A 3 0.74 -17.64 30.51
CA GLY A 3 0.46 -18.24 31.80
C GLY A 3 -0.27 -17.22 32.67
N GLN A 4 -1.56 -17.41 32.88
CA GLN A 4 -2.27 -16.74 33.98
C GLN A 4 -1.79 -17.36 35.28
N ASN A 5 -0.83 -16.71 35.96
CA ASN A 5 -0.53 -17.09 37.34
C ASN A 5 -1.40 -16.25 38.27
N SER A 6 -2.23 -16.95 39.01
CA SER A 6 -3.16 -16.48 40.01
C SER A 6 -2.44 -15.79 41.16
N GLY A 7 -2.67 -14.50 41.32
CA GLY A 7 -2.27 -13.75 42.52
C GLY A 7 -1.80 -12.35 42.19
N GLN A 8 -2.71 -11.37 42.27
CA GLN A 8 -2.46 -9.94 42.09
C GLN A 8 -2.32 -9.56 40.60
N GLY A 9 -3.23 -8.72 40.08
CA GLY A 9 -3.35 -8.37 38.66
C GLY A 9 -2.20 -7.53 38.08
N GLY A 10 -0.96 -7.99 38.23
CA GLY A 10 0.21 -7.47 37.54
C GLY A 10 0.41 -8.17 36.19
N CYS A 11 0.60 -7.40 35.13
CA CYS A 11 1.07 -7.94 33.86
C CYS A 11 2.49 -8.50 34.04
N ASN A 12 2.65 -9.82 33.93
CA ASN A 12 3.97 -10.42 33.90
C ASN A 12 4.50 -10.36 32.46
N LEU A 13 5.47 -9.48 32.22
CA LEU A 13 6.12 -9.34 30.91
C LEU A 13 7.21 -10.39 30.78
N ASN A 14 6.97 -11.39 29.93
CA ASN A 14 7.98 -12.40 29.61
C ASN A 14 8.61 -12.04 28.25
N PHE A 15 9.86 -11.62 28.29
CA PHE A 15 10.63 -11.35 27.07
C PHE A 15 11.19 -12.67 26.51
N LEU A 16 11.18 -12.79 25.18
CA LEU A 16 11.62 -14.01 24.48
C LEU A 16 13.14 -14.18 24.44
N ARG A 17 13.88 -13.12 24.77
CA ARG A 17 15.35 -13.10 24.81
C ARG A 17 15.84 -12.07 25.82
N ASP A 18 17.11 -12.17 26.16
CA ASP A 18 17.82 -11.15 26.92
C ASP A 18 18.01 -9.86 26.11
N PHE A 19 18.15 -8.75 26.82
CA PHE A 19 18.36 -7.42 26.24
C PHE A 19 19.84 -7.15 26.01
N ASN A 20 20.15 -6.41 24.95
CA ASN A 20 21.47 -5.82 24.80
C ASN A 20 21.58 -4.53 25.62
N ASP A 21 22.81 -4.10 25.91
CA ASP A 21 23.06 -2.89 26.73
C ASP A 21 22.38 -1.63 26.18
N TRP A 22 22.36 -1.47 24.85
CA TRP A 22 21.72 -0.32 24.19
C TRP A 22 20.18 -0.37 24.20
N GLU A 23 19.57 -1.49 24.59
CA GLU A 23 18.11 -1.64 24.72
C GLU A 23 17.62 -1.35 26.14
N LEU A 24 18.52 -1.30 27.14
CA LEU A 24 18.16 -1.16 28.55
C LEU A 24 17.41 0.14 28.84
N ASP A 25 17.81 1.26 28.23
CA ASP A 25 17.13 2.55 28.41
C ASP A 25 15.69 2.50 27.87
N MET A 26 15.49 1.91 26.68
CA MET A 26 14.16 1.74 26.08
C MET A 26 13.25 0.83 26.91
N VAL A 27 13.82 -0.23 27.51
CA VAL A 27 13.09 -1.12 28.41
C VAL A 27 12.73 -0.39 29.70
N GLY A 28 13.64 0.44 30.23
CA GLY A 28 13.38 1.31 31.37
C GLY A 28 12.19 2.22 31.14
N ASP A 29 12.17 2.91 29.99
CA ASP A 29 11.06 3.78 29.58
C ASP A 29 9.74 3.01 29.44
N LEU A 30 9.77 1.83 28.82
CA LEU A 30 8.61 0.96 28.69
C LEU A 30 8.03 0.58 30.05
N LEU A 31 8.87 0.10 30.97
CA LEU A 31 8.46 -0.28 32.33
C LEU A 31 7.93 0.92 33.11
N HIS A 32 8.50 2.11 32.90
CA HIS A 32 8.01 3.34 33.50
C HIS A 32 6.59 3.67 33.03
N VAL A 33 6.33 3.60 31.72
CA VAL A 33 4.99 3.82 31.14
C VAL A 33 3.98 2.79 31.66
N LEU A 34 4.38 1.52 31.74
CA LEU A 34 3.49 0.42 32.16
C LEU A 34 3.13 0.47 33.65
N ARG A 35 3.97 1.02 34.53
CA ARG A 35 3.65 1.18 35.96
C ARG A 35 2.37 2.00 36.21
N GLY A 36 2.03 2.92 35.32
CA GLY A 36 0.81 3.72 35.41
C GLY A 36 -0.43 3.03 34.83
N HIS A 37 -0.28 1.91 34.14
CA HIS A 37 -1.38 1.21 33.47
C HIS A 37 -1.82 -0.01 34.27
N ARG A 38 -3.11 -0.05 34.60
CA ARG A 38 -3.79 -1.26 35.08
C ARG A 38 -4.71 -1.76 33.96
N PRO A 39 -4.41 -2.89 33.31
CA PRO A 39 -5.30 -3.45 32.32
C PRO A 39 -6.65 -3.77 32.96
N SER A 40 -7.72 -3.58 32.18
CA SER A 40 -9.02 -4.14 32.54
C SER A 40 -8.92 -5.67 32.54
N LEU A 41 -9.70 -6.32 33.41
CA LEU A 41 -9.94 -7.77 33.34
C LEU A 41 -10.93 -8.15 32.23
N GLU A 42 -11.45 -7.17 31.50
CA GLU A 42 -12.31 -7.38 30.35
C GLU A 42 -11.54 -8.02 29.20
N GLU A 43 -12.20 -8.89 28.44
CA GLU A 43 -11.63 -9.47 27.22
C GLU A 43 -11.41 -8.39 26.16
N ASP A 44 -10.28 -8.46 25.45
CA ASP A 44 -9.99 -7.57 24.34
C ASP A 44 -11.04 -7.73 23.23
N SER A 45 -11.47 -6.60 22.68
CA SER A 45 -12.39 -6.57 21.54
C SER A 45 -11.81 -5.81 20.35
N VAL A 46 -12.07 -6.31 19.14
CA VAL A 46 -11.66 -5.65 17.91
C VAL A 46 -12.63 -4.51 17.60
N ILE A 47 -12.14 -3.28 17.72
CA ILE A 47 -12.93 -2.07 17.49
C ILE A 47 -12.52 -1.45 16.15
N TRP A 48 -13.51 -1.26 15.27
CA TRP A 48 -13.33 -0.49 14.04
C TRP A 48 -13.16 1.00 14.37
N ARG A 49 -11.94 1.53 14.19
CA ARG A 49 -11.63 2.94 14.46
C ARG A 49 -12.52 3.92 13.69
N GLN A 50 -12.94 3.55 12.48
CA GLN A 50 -13.55 4.51 11.55
C GLN A 50 -15.08 4.51 11.56
N GLY A 51 -15.66 4.67 12.75
CA GLY A 51 -17.11 4.84 12.95
C GLY A 51 -17.46 5.22 14.39
N ARG A 52 -18.62 5.86 14.59
CA ARG A 52 -19.08 6.32 15.92
C ARG A 52 -19.39 5.20 16.92
N ASN A 53 -19.41 3.95 16.49
CA ASN A 53 -19.95 2.82 17.25
C ASN A 53 -18.96 1.65 17.38
N GLY A 54 -17.72 1.81 16.91
CA GLY A 54 -16.73 0.73 16.94
C GLY A 54 -17.02 -0.49 16.06
N GLN A 55 -18.15 -0.53 15.36
CA GLN A 55 -18.55 -1.67 14.52
C GLN A 55 -18.02 -1.56 13.10
N PHE A 56 -17.47 -2.66 12.60
CA PHE A 56 -17.09 -2.80 11.20
C PHE A 56 -18.33 -2.91 10.31
N ARG A 57 -18.34 -2.15 9.21
CA ARG A 57 -19.36 -2.28 8.16
C ARG A 57 -18.69 -2.21 6.79
N ILE A 58 -18.94 -3.22 5.97
CA ILE A 58 -18.39 -3.33 4.61
C ILE A 58 -18.64 -2.05 3.80
N LYS A 59 -19.86 -1.52 3.82
CA LYS A 59 -20.21 -0.27 3.12
C LYS A 59 -19.33 0.91 3.54
N LYS A 60 -19.06 1.07 4.85
CA LYS A 60 -18.20 2.14 5.36
C LYS A 60 -16.73 1.93 4.99
N ALA A 61 -16.27 0.69 5.03
CA ALA A 61 -14.92 0.34 4.58
C ALA A 61 -14.72 0.69 3.09
N TYR A 62 -15.64 0.25 2.22
CA TYR A 62 -15.57 0.59 0.81
C TYR A 62 -15.69 2.09 0.53
N SER A 63 -16.54 2.83 1.25
CA SER A 63 -16.63 4.29 1.08
C SER A 63 -15.35 5.03 1.49
N LEU A 64 -14.51 4.44 2.35
CA LEU A 64 -13.21 5.00 2.71
C LEU A 64 -12.13 4.64 1.69
N LEU A 65 -12.26 3.48 1.04
CA LEU A 65 -11.35 3.04 -0.03
C LEU A 65 -11.65 3.71 -1.37
N THR A 66 -12.90 4.10 -1.61
CA THR A 66 -13.29 4.82 -2.82
C THR A 66 -12.97 6.29 -2.67
N ASN A 67 -11.93 6.74 -3.37
CA ASN A 67 -11.61 8.16 -3.45
C ASN A 67 -12.65 8.85 -4.37
N PRO A 68 -13.43 9.83 -3.88
CA PRO A 68 -14.37 10.57 -4.73
C PRO A 68 -13.68 11.41 -5.81
N ASN A 69 -12.38 11.67 -5.66
CA ASN A 69 -11.54 12.40 -6.62
C ASN A 69 -10.71 11.46 -7.51
N ASP A 70 -10.95 10.15 -7.50
CA ASP A 70 -10.26 9.25 -8.41
C ASP A 70 -10.69 9.62 -9.84
N THR A 71 -9.73 10.00 -10.67
CA THR A 71 -9.95 10.20 -12.10
C THR A 71 -10.51 8.89 -12.65
N GLY A 72 -11.82 8.85 -12.87
CA GLY A 72 -12.54 7.62 -13.12
C GLY A 72 -11.91 6.83 -14.25
N PHE A 73 -11.55 5.59 -13.97
CA PHE A 73 -10.99 4.68 -14.96
C PHE A 73 -11.94 4.57 -16.17
N PRO A 74 -11.47 4.82 -17.42
CA PRO A 74 -12.33 4.89 -18.61
C PRO A 74 -12.73 3.49 -19.11
N SER A 75 -13.52 2.78 -18.31
CA SER A 75 -13.88 1.38 -18.53
C SER A 75 -14.56 1.12 -19.87
N ARG A 76 -15.47 2.01 -20.28
CA ARG A 76 -16.20 1.90 -21.55
C ARG A 76 -15.30 2.03 -22.77
N SER A 77 -14.19 2.76 -22.66
CA SER A 77 -13.23 2.95 -23.76
C SER A 77 -12.27 1.78 -23.91
N ILE A 78 -12.05 1.00 -22.85
CA ILE A 78 -11.10 -0.11 -22.83
C ILE A 78 -11.79 -1.46 -23.09
N TRP A 79 -12.94 -1.72 -22.48
CA TRP A 79 -13.63 -3.00 -22.58
C TRP A 79 -14.62 -3.03 -23.75
N VAL A 80 -14.09 -2.99 -24.97
CA VAL A 80 -14.87 -3.02 -26.22
C VAL A 80 -15.02 -4.46 -26.72
N ALA A 81 -16.26 -4.95 -26.83
CA ALA A 81 -16.57 -6.35 -27.16
C ALA A 81 -15.97 -6.87 -28.48
N ARG A 82 -15.69 -5.97 -29.43
CA ARG A 82 -15.14 -6.30 -30.76
C ARG A 82 -13.61 -6.29 -30.82
N VAL A 83 -12.93 -5.96 -29.71
CA VAL A 83 -11.48 -5.88 -29.64
C VAL A 83 -10.93 -7.16 -29.00
N PRO A 84 -9.87 -7.78 -29.56
CA PRO A 84 -9.25 -8.94 -28.95
C PRO A 84 -8.82 -8.68 -27.51
N THR A 85 -9.03 -9.66 -26.62
CA THR A 85 -8.73 -9.55 -25.18
C THR A 85 -7.30 -9.11 -24.89
N LYS A 86 -6.33 -9.52 -25.73
CA LYS A 86 -4.92 -9.10 -25.58
C LYS A 86 -4.75 -7.58 -25.73
N VAL A 87 -5.48 -6.96 -26.65
CA VAL A 87 -5.41 -5.51 -26.90
C VAL A 87 -6.13 -4.75 -25.80
N THR A 88 -7.28 -5.23 -25.32
CA THR A 88 -8.00 -4.60 -24.20
C THR A 88 -7.18 -4.67 -22.90
N PHE A 89 -6.53 -5.81 -22.61
CA PHE A 89 -5.62 -5.94 -21.47
C PHE A 89 -4.43 -4.99 -21.58
N PHE A 90 -3.86 -4.86 -22.77
CA PHE A 90 -2.76 -3.93 -23.00
C PHE A 90 -3.18 -2.47 -22.76
N ALA A 91 -4.34 -2.06 -23.29
CA ALA A 91 -4.89 -0.71 -23.06
C ALA A 91 -5.22 -0.46 -21.58
N TRP A 92 -5.71 -1.48 -20.86
CA TRP A 92 -5.92 -1.43 -19.42
C TRP A 92 -4.59 -1.18 -18.66
N GLU A 93 -3.56 -1.97 -18.93
CA GLU A 93 -2.23 -1.77 -18.34
C GLU A 93 -1.66 -0.38 -18.68
N ALA A 94 -1.84 0.08 -19.93
CA ALA A 94 -1.39 1.39 -20.38
C ALA A 94 -2.04 2.54 -19.62
N THR A 95 -3.35 2.47 -19.37
CA THR A 95 -4.08 3.54 -18.65
C THR A 95 -3.71 3.64 -17.17
N TRP A 96 -3.31 2.54 -16.54
CA TRP A 96 -2.70 2.57 -15.20
C TRP A 96 -1.20 2.93 -15.23
N GLY A 97 -0.66 3.17 -16.43
CA GLY A 97 0.75 3.38 -16.70
C GLY A 97 1.61 2.18 -16.32
N LYS A 98 1.06 0.97 -16.20
CA LYS A 98 1.77 -0.21 -15.68
C LYS A 98 2.58 -0.97 -16.73
N MET A 99 2.61 -0.47 -17.97
CA MET A 99 3.47 -0.99 -19.01
C MET A 99 4.96 -0.90 -18.66
N LEU A 100 5.73 -1.88 -19.15
CA LEU A 100 7.18 -1.93 -19.03
C LEU A 100 7.81 -0.79 -19.85
N THR A 101 8.13 0.29 -19.17
CA THR A 101 8.73 1.52 -19.71
C THR A 101 9.97 1.88 -18.88
N LEU A 102 10.95 2.56 -19.47
CA LEU A 102 12.18 2.91 -18.76
C LEU A 102 11.92 3.77 -17.51
N ASP A 103 10.94 4.70 -17.54
CA ASP A 103 10.57 5.49 -16.35
C ASP A 103 10.08 4.62 -15.19
N ARG A 104 9.37 3.52 -15.48
CA ARG A 104 8.94 2.55 -14.46
C ARG A 104 10.09 1.74 -13.88
N LEU A 105 11.10 1.40 -14.67
CA LEU A 105 12.30 0.75 -14.17
C LEU A 105 13.09 1.69 -13.24
N GLN A 106 13.21 2.97 -13.62
CA GLN A 106 13.84 3.98 -12.77
C GLN A 106 13.11 4.16 -11.43
N ARG A 107 11.77 4.21 -11.43
CA ARG A 107 10.99 4.27 -10.18
C ARG A 107 11.15 3.04 -9.28
N ARG A 108 11.62 1.90 -9.82
CA ARG A 108 11.94 0.68 -9.06
C ARG A 108 13.40 0.64 -8.58
N GLY A 109 14.16 1.70 -8.80
CA GLY A 109 15.55 1.84 -8.35
C GLY A 109 16.60 1.34 -9.35
N VAL A 110 16.20 0.94 -10.57
CA VAL A 110 17.16 0.58 -11.62
C VAL A 110 17.81 1.86 -12.17
N GLN A 111 19.14 1.92 -12.14
CA GLN A 111 19.90 3.06 -12.67
C GLN A 111 20.19 2.84 -14.16
N LEU A 112 19.48 3.55 -15.03
CA LEU A 112 19.69 3.53 -16.48
C LEU A 112 19.34 4.90 -17.10
N PRO A 113 19.92 5.25 -18.25
CA PRO A 113 19.49 6.41 -19.02
C PRO A 113 18.08 6.17 -19.56
N ASN A 114 17.16 7.11 -19.32
CA ASN A 114 15.82 7.06 -19.89
C ASN A 114 15.76 7.87 -21.19
N CYS A 115 15.64 7.17 -22.31
CA CYS A 115 15.42 7.77 -23.61
C CYS A 115 14.52 6.85 -24.43
N CYS A 116 13.54 7.42 -25.13
CA CYS A 116 12.61 6.67 -25.96
C CYS A 116 13.37 5.91 -27.06
N PHE A 117 13.22 4.59 -27.08
CA PHE A 117 13.87 3.73 -28.06
C PHE A 117 13.48 4.03 -29.51
N LEU A 118 12.27 4.55 -29.74
CA LEU A 118 11.75 4.83 -31.08
C LEU A 118 12.27 6.15 -31.65
N CYS A 119 12.11 7.25 -30.93
CA CYS A 119 12.46 8.58 -31.45
C CYS A 119 13.81 9.12 -30.96
N GLY A 120 14.33 8.63 -29.83
CA GLY A 120 15.56 9.14 -29.22
C GLY A 120 15.50 10.60 -28.72
N CYS A 121 14.35 11.27 -28.77
CA CYS A 121 14.26 12.72 -28.50
C CYS A 121 13.78 13.08 -27.08
N LYS A 122 13.08 12.18 -26.39
CA LYS A 122 12.47 12.42 -25.08
C LYS A 122 12.56 11.17 -24.22
N GLU A 123 12.33 11.33 -22.92
CA GLU A 123 12.19 10.20 -21.99
C GLU A 123 11.06 9.25 -22.43
N GLU A 124 11.33 7.96 -22.29
CA GLU A 124 10.34 6.92 -22.46
C GLU A 124 9.41 6.89 -21.24
N ASN A 125 8.14 7.10 -21.51
CA ASN A 125 7.02 6.79 -20.62
C ASN A 125 5.83 6.35 -21.48
N VAL A 126 4.78 5.84 -20.84
CA VAL A 126 3.61 5.28 -21.55
C VAL A 126 2.95 6.29 -22.49
N ASN A 127 2.77 7.54 -22.04
CA ASN A 127 2.14 8.57 -22.87
C ASN A 127 3.02 8.94 -24.06
N HIS A 128 4.33 9.04 -23.85
CA HIS A 128 5.26 9.33 -24.92
C HIS A 128 5.29 8.21 -25.95
N ILE A 129 5.55 6.96 -25.53
CA ILE A 129 5.71 5.84 -26.48
C ILE A 129 4.42 5.53 -27.23
N LEU A 130 3.23 5.74 -26.64
CA LEU A 130 1.95 5.42 -27.29
C LEU A 130 1.30 6.60 -28.03
N ILE A 131 1.49 7.85 -27.59
CA ILE A 131 0.69 9.00 -28.05
C ILE A 131 1.56 10.12 -28.63
N HIS A 132 2.67 10.46 -27.96
CA HIS A 132 3.44 11.66 -28.29
C HIS A 132 4.75 11.39 -29.05
N CYS A 133 5.13 10.14 -29.25
CA CYS A 133 6.32 9.76 -30.01
C CYS A 133 6.12 10.13 -31.48
N THR A 134 7.09 10.83 -32.05
CA THR A 134 7.03 11.29 -33.45
C THR A 134 6.94 10.13 -34.43
N VAL A 135 7.62 9.02 -34.15
CA VAL A 135 7.56 7.80 -34.96
C VAL A 135 6.18 7.17 -34.90
N VAL A 136 5.60 7.05 -33.71
CA VAL A 136 4.27 6.44 -33.53
C VAL A 136 3.15 7.31 -34.11
N ARG A 137 3.27 8.64 -33.99
CA ARG A 137 2.31 9.57 -34.58
C ARG A 137 2.30 9.55 -36.12
N ALA A 138 3.36 9.03 -36.75
CA ALA A 138 3.46 8.92 -38.21
C ALA A 138 2.93 7.58 -38.77
N LEU A 139 2.55 6.64 -37.89
CA LEU A 139 1.91 5.37 -38.22
C LEU A 139 0.38 5.50 -38.22
#